data_AF-A0A2P7EAB4-F1
#
_entry.id   AF-A0A2P7EAB4-F1
#
_cell.length_a   1.000
_cell.length_b   1.000
_cell.length_c   1.000
_cell.angle_alpha   90.00
_cell.angle_beta   90.00
_cell.angle_gamma   90.00
#
_symmetry.space_group_name_H-M   'P 1'
#
loop_
_entity.id
_entity.type
_entity.pdbx_description
1 polymer ?
#
loop_
_entity_poly.entity_id
_entity_poly.type
_entity_poly.pdbx_seq_one_letter_code
_entity_poly.pdbx_strand_id
1 'polypeptide(L)'
;MVASTQHTFKPPAIPWLKPQHLLLTPDLAIGLDYGLFAAAMERLSADPAVHALIVFGSRGRGEAKFDSDLDLAVVIRQAQLTPAEKASHWRHFRQLIGPLGVGLDLVLAGISDAEKLSQSRWHVFGDVARQGRVLYVTR
;
A
#
# COMPACT_ATOMS: atom_id res chain seq x y z
N MET A 1 41.81 -6.55 7.51
CA MET A 1 40.55 -7.23 7.87
C MET A 1 39.50 -6.14 8.07
N VAL A 2 38.58 -5.96 7.12
CA VAL A 2 37.50 -4.98 7.26
C VAL A 2 36.41 -5.67 8.07
N ALA A 3 36.15 -5.17 9.28
CA ALA A 3 35.08 -5.68 10.11
C ALA A 3 33.76 -5.38 9.41
N SER A 4 33.15 -6.40 8.79
CA SER A 4 31.78 -6.33 8.32
C SER A 4 30.89 -6.11 9.53
N THR A 5 30.47 -4.87 9.76
CA THR A 5 29.38 -4.55 10.68
C THR A 5 28.13 -5.27 10.17
N GLN A 6 27.87 -6.46 10.72
CA GLN A 6 26.61 -7.14 10.54
C GLN A 6 25.55 -6.29 11.23
N HIS A 7 24.98 -5.33 10.50
CA HIS A 7 23.75 -4.67 10.92
C HIS A 7 22.67 -5.75 10.99
N THR A 8 22.39 -6.23 12.20
CA THR A 8 21.25 -7.11 12.46
C THR A 8 20.01 -6.40 11.96
N PHE A 9 19.37 -6.95 10.93
CA PHE A 9 18.15 -6.37 10.37
C PHE A 9 17.09 -6.35 11.46
N LYS A 10 16.71 -5.14 11.90
CA LYS A 10 15.56 -4.95 12.76
C LYS A 10 14.34 -4.72 11.87
N PRO A 11 13.30 -5.54 11.97
CA PRO A 11 12.09 -5.32 11.20
C PRO A 11 11.49 -3.95 11.47
N PRO A 12 10.96 -3.27 10.44
CA PRO A 12 10.28 -1.99 10.63
C PRO A 12 9.02 -2.17 11.50
N ALA A 13 8.62 -1.10 12.18
CA ALA A 13 7.29 -1.05 12.76
C ALA A 13 6.25 -1.16 11.63
N ILE A 14 5.21 -1.96 11.83
CA ILE A 14 4.17 -2.17 10.83
C ILE A 14 3.16 -1.01 10.96
N PRO A 15 3.06 -0.11 9.98
CA PRO A 15 2.32 1.14 10.16
C PRO A 15 0.79 0.95 10.08
N TRP A 16 0.32 -0.16 9.51
CA TRP A 16 -1.11 -0.48 9.37
C TRP A 16 -1.71 -1.29 10.54
N LEU A 17 -1.05 -1.34 11.71
CA LEU A 17 -1.61 -2.00 12.91
C LEU A 17 -2.47 -1.07 13.78
N LYS A 18 -2.48 0.24 13.49
CA LYS A 18 -3.24 1.24 14.24
C LYS A 18 -4.38 1.76 13.38
N PRO A 19 -5.65 1.72 13.86
CA PRO A 19 -6.77 2.28 13.14
C PRO A 19 -6.53 3.74 12.76
N GLN A 20 -6.89 4.09 11.53
CA GLN A 20 -6.73 5.42 10.98
C GLN A 20 -7.87 5.70 10.01
N HIS A 21 -8.56 6.84 10.20
CA HIS A 21 -9.49 7.34 9.20
C HIS A 21 -8.80 7.62 7.88
N LEU A 22 -9.56 7.64 6.79
CA LEU A 22 -9.00 7.97 5.49
C LEU A 22 -8.39 9.39 5.54
N LEU A 23 -7.08 9.47 5.32
CA LEU A 23 -6.32 10.70 5.26
C LEU A 23 -5.65 10.79 3.89
N LEU A 24 -6.07 11.79 3.11
CA LEU A 24 -5.52 12.07 1.79
C LEU A 24 -4.82 13.42 1.83
N THR A 25 -3.67 13.50 1.18
CA THR A 25 -2.89 14.72 1.07
C THR A 25 -2.59 15.01 -0.39
N PRO A 26 -2.67 16.28 -0.85
CA PRO A 26 -2.51 16.62 -2.27
C PRO A 26 -1.18 16.20 -2.89
N ASP A 27 -0.11 16.15 -2.09
CA ASP A 27 1.23 15.74 -2.54
C ASP A 27 1.30 14.28 -3.03
N LEU A 28 0.40 13.42 -2.55
CA LEU A 28 0.29 12.04 -3.06
C LEU A 28 -0.22 12.01 -4.51
N ALA A 29 -0.98 13.02 -4.90
CA ALA A 29 -1.67 13.09 -6.19
C ALA A 29 -0.98 14.03 -7.19
N ILE A 30 0.31 14.35 -7.01
CA ILE A 30 1.07 15.13 -7.99
C ILE A 30 1.01 14.41 -9.35
N GLY A 31 0.45 15.09 -10.36
CA GLY A 31 0.24 14.53 -11.70
C GLY A 31 -1.02 13.68 -11.87
N LEU A 32 -1.85 13.57 -10.84
CA LEU A 32 -3.15 12.92 -10.87
C LEU A 32 -4.28 13.96 -10.81
N ASP A 33 -5.44 13.59 -11.31
CA ASP A 33 -6.67 14.24 -10.88
C ASP A 33 -6.94 13.87 -9.41
N TYR A 34 -6.76 14.85 -8.50
CA TYR A 34 -6.96 14.64 -7.07
C TYR A 34 -8.40 14.21 -6.73
N GLY A 35 -9.39 14.71 -7.46
CA GLY A 35 -10.79 14.34 -7.24
C GLY A 35 -11.05 12.88 -7.59
N LEU A 36 -10.54 12.41 -8.72
CA LEU A 36 -10.62 10.99 -9.11
C LEU A 36 -9.86 10.10 -8.13
N PHE A 37 -8.65 10.49 -7.73
CA PHE A 37 -7.85 9.77 -6.75
C PHE A 37 -8.58 9.67 -5.39
N ALA A 38 -9.12 10.79 -4.90
CA ALA A 38 -9.83 10.82 -3.63
C ALA A 38 -11.08 9.93 -3.65
N ALA A 39 -11.90 10.05 -4.70
CA ALA A 39 -13.08 9.22 -4.86
C ALA A 39 -12.74 7.72 -4.96
N ALA A 40 -11.62 7.37 -5.61
CA ALA A 40 -11.15 5.98 -5.66
C ALA A 40 -10.74 5.46 -4.27
N MET A 41 -9.98 6.25 -3.49
CA MET A 41 -9.57 5.86 -2.15
C MET A 41 -10.75 5.76 -1.19
N GLU A 42 -11.75 6.62 -1.32
CA GLU A 42 -13.01 6.54 -0.57
C GLU A 42 -13.73 5.22 -0.85
N ARG A 43 -13.94 4.87 -2.14
CA ARG A 43 -14.58 3.60 -2.54
C ARG A 43 -13.83 2.38 -2.00
N LEU A 44 -12.50 2.39 -2.07
CA LEU A 44 -11.69 1.30 -1.52
C LEU A 44 -11.81 1.22 0.01
N SER A 45 -11.75 2.35 0.72
CA SER A 45 -11.83 2.38 2.18
C SER A 45 -13.19 1.91 2.72
N ALA A 46 -14.24 2.08 1.91
CA ALA A 46 -15.60 1.60 2.18
C ALA A 46 -15.80 0.11 1.85
N ASP A 47 -14.88 -0.51 1.12
CA ASP A 47 -14.99 -1.94 0.79
C ASP A 47 -14.75 -2.79 2.05
N PRO A 48 -15.68 -3.71 2.40
CA PRO A 48 -15.58 -4.48 3.64
C PRO A 48 -14.36 -5.42 3.67
N ALA A 49 -13.81 -5.81 2.52
CA ALA A 49 -12.63 -6.65 2.46
C ALA A 49 -11.35 -5.89 2.81
N VAL A 50 -11.34 -4.56 2.68
CA VAL A 50 -10.16 -3.73 2.91
C VAL A 50 -9.91 -3.55 4.41
N HIS A 51 -8.70 -3.90 4.83
CA HIS A 51 -8.18 -3.64 6.16
C HIS A 51 -7.35 -2.35 6.19
N ALA A 52 -6.44 -2.16 5.23
CA ALA A 52 -5.62 -0.96 5.15
C ALA A 52 -5.27 -0.57 3.72
N LEU A 53 -5.08 0.73 3.50
CA LEU A 53 -4.61 1.34 2.26
C LEU A 53 -3.31 2.08 2.53
N ILE A 54 -2.25 1.75 1.78
CA ILE A 54 -0.92 2.33 1.95
C ILE A 54 -0.35 2.70 0.60
N VAL A 55 0.00 3.96 0.40
CA VAL A 55 0.78 4.39 -0.78
C VAL A 55 2.26 4.22 -0.47
N PHE A 56 3.01 3.60 -1.37
CA PHE A 56 4.44 3.37 -1.20
C PHE A 56 5.21 3.90 -2.42
N GLY A 57 6.45 3.45 -2.60
CA GLY A 57 7.28 3.87 -3.72
C GLY A 57 7.60 5.36 -3.71
N SER A 58 7.69 5.97 -4.89
CA SER A 58 8.05 7.38 -5.03
C SER A 58 7.06 8.33 -4.34
N ARG A 59 5.76 8.03 -4.42
CA ARG A 59 4.67 8.80 -3.79
C ARG A 59 4.67 8.65 -2.28
N GLY A 60 4.93 7.44 -1.77
CA GLY A 60 5.11 7.20 -0.33
C GLY A 60 6.29 7.99 0.25
N ARG A 61 7.40 8.10 -0.51
CA ARG A 61 8.60 8.84 -0.09
C ARG A 61 8.54 10.36 -0.33
N GLY A 62 7.53 10.87 -1.04
CA GLY A 62 7.47 12.29 -1.43
C GLY A 62 8.45 12.68 -2.54
N GLU A 63 8.95 11.69 -3.30
CA GLU A 63 9.89 11.85 -4.42
C GLU A 63 9.19 11.75 -5.79
N ALA A 64 7.87 11.70 -5.80
CA ALA A 64 7.09 11.50 -7.01
C ALA A 64 7.20 12.68 -7.96
N LYS A 65 7.31 12.36 -9.25
CA LYS A 65 7.21 13.30 -10.36
C LYS A 65 5.80 13.26 -10.95
N PHE A 66 5.53 14.20 -11.85
CA PHE A 66 4.22 14.33 -12.50
C PHE A 66 3.79 13.05 -13.25
N ASP A 67 4.73 12.32 -13.83
CA ASP A 67 4.52 11.09 -14.60
C ASP A 67 4.72 9.80 -13.78
N SER A 68 4.96 9.91 -12.47
CA SER A 68 5.22 8.74 -11.64
C SER A 68 3.98 7.86 -11.48
N ASP A 69 4.18 6.55 -11.46
CA ASP A 69 3.11 5.59 -11.19
C ASP A 69 2.59 5.72 -9.75
N LEU A 70 1.39 5.19 -9.52
CA LEU A 70 0.80 5.04 -8.20
C LEU A 70 1.05 3.62 -7.68
N ASP A 71 2.01 3.51 -6.76
CA ASP A 71 2.25 2.30 -5.98
C ASP A 71 1.28 2.21 -4.80
N LEU A 72 0.31 1.28 -4.87
CA LEU A 72 -0.72 1.11 -3.85
C LEU A 72 -0.71 -0.29 -3.27
N ALA A 73 -0.47 -0.39 -1.97
CA ALA A 73 -0.63 -1.62 -1.22
C ALA A 73 -1.99 -1.63 -0.52
N VAL A 74 -2.73 -2.72 -0.70
CA VAL A 74 -4.00 -2.95 -0.01
C VAL A 74 -3.87 -4.22 0.83
N VAL A 75 -4.03 -4.05 2.14
CA VAL A 75 -4.12 -5.17 3.08
C VAL A 75 -5.57 -5.59 3.18
N ILE A 76 -5.85 -6.86 2.96
CA ILE A 76 -7.18 -7.45 3.00
C ILE A 76 -7.41 -8.07 4.37
N ARG A 77 -8.62 -7.96 4.92
CA ARG A 77 -9.00 -8.50 6.24
C ARG A 77 -8.84 -10.02 6.37
N GLN A 78 -8.88 -10.75 5.27
CA GLN A 78 -8.61 -12.18 5.30
C GLN A 78 -7.14 -12.41 5.69
N ALA A 79 -6.86 -13.39 6.56
CA ALA A 79 -5.51 -13.61 7.08
C ALA A 79 -4.50 -13.95 5.98
N GLN A 80 -4.87 -14.86 5.06
CA GLN A 80 -4.07 -15.33 3.95
C GLN A 80 -4.93 -15.44 2.70
N LEU A 81 -4.34 -15.22 1.53
CA LEU A 81 -5.05 -15.30 0.25
C LEU A 81 -4.44 -16.39 -0.62
N THR A 82 -5.28 -17.24 -1.19
CA THR A 82 -4.89 -18.09 -2.32
C THR A 82 -4.59 -17.22 -3.55
N PRO A 83 -3.81 -17.72 -4.53
CA PRO A 83 -3.57 -16.99 -5.78
C PRO A 83 -4.85 -16.59 -6.52
N ALA A 84 -5.88 -17.45 -6.50
CA ALA A 84 -7.17 -17.18 -7.12
C ALA A 84 -7.94 -16.05 -6.42
N GLU A 85 -8.00 -16.05 -5.09
CA GLU A 85 -8.62 -14.96 -4.31
C GLU A 85 -7.88 -13.65 -4.52
N LYS A 86 -6.54 -13.68 -4.49
CA LYS A 86 -5.70 -12.51 -4.76
C LYS A 86 -5.99 -11.91 -6.14
N ALA A 87 -6.10 -12.74 -7.18
CA ALA A 87 -6.44 -12.29 -8.53
C ALA A 87 -7.88 -11.75 -8.64
N SER A 88 -8.82 -12.30 -7.87
CA SER A 88 -10.20 -11.81 -7.79
C SER A 88 -10.26 -10.42 -7.16
N HIS A 89 -9.66 -10.25 -5.98
CA HIS A 89 -9.58 -8.96 -5.29
C HIS A 89 -8.83 -7.92 -6.11
N TRP A 90 -7.75 -8.32 -6.78
CA TRP A 90 -6.99 -7.40 -7.63
C TRP A 90 -7.85 -6.82 -8.73
N ARG A 91 -8.62 -7.68 -9.45
CA ARG A 91 -9.53 -7.22 -10.50
C ARG A 91 -10.62 -6.31 -9.95
N HIS A 92 -11.23 -6.70 -8.83
CA HIS A 92 -12.28 -5.93 -8.17
C HIS A 92 -11.78 -4.53 -7.75
N PHE A 93 -10.66 -4.45 -7.04
CA PHE A 93 -10.08 -3.17 -6.62
C PHE A 93 -9.59 -2.33 -7.81
N ARG A 94 -9.03 -2.97 -8.84
CA ARG A 94 -8.62 -2.26 -10.07
C ARG A 94 -9.83 -1.61 -10.77
N GLN A 95 -10.99 -2.27 -10.75
CA GLN A 95 -12.25 -1.73 -11.28
C GLN A 95 -12.79 -0.59 -10.40
N LEU A 96 -12.76 -0.73 -9.07
CA LEU A 96 -13.19 0.33 -8.14
C LEU A 96 -12.36 1.62 -8.28
N ILE A 97 -11.06 1.47 -8.50
CA ILE A 97 -10.16 2.61 -8.71
C ILE A 97 -10.42 3.27 -10.06
N GLY A 98 -10.60 2.48 -11.11
CA GLY A 98 -10.77 2.99 -12.47
C GLY A 98 -9.49 3.63 -13.04
N PRO A 99 -9.60 4.43 -14.12
CA PRO A 99 -8.48 5.14 -14.71
C PRO A 99 -8.12 6.38 -13.89
N LEU A 100 -6.85 6.52 -13.53
CA LEU A 100 -6.32 7.68 -12.79
C LEU A 100 -5.39 8.58 -13.64
N GLY A 101 -5.17 8.24 -14.91
CA GLY A 101 -4.27 8.97 -15.81
C GLY A 101 -2.78 8.61 -15.69
N VAL A 102 -2.41 7.77 -14.72
CA VAL A 102 -1.04 7.21 -14.55
C VAL A 102 -1.08 5.68 -14.45
N GLY A 103 0.09 5.03 -14.51
CA GLY A 103 0.22 3.63 -14.16
C GLY A 103 -0.12 3.38 -12.69
N LEU A 104 -0.70 2.22 -12.41
CA LEU A 104 -1.12 1.81 -11.08
C LEU A 104 -0.55 0.43 -10.79
N ASP A 105 0.36 0.39 -9.82
CA ASP A 105 0.98 -0.83 -9.33
C ASP A 105 0.30 -1.23 -8.02
N LEU A 106 -0.72 -2.08 -8.17
CA LEU A 106 -1.54 -2.57 -7.07
C LEU A 106 -0.99 -3.87 -6.48
N VAL A 107 -0.62 -3.84 -5.20
CA VAL A 107 -0.10 -4.99 -4.45
C VAL A 107 -1.07 -5.37 -3.34
N LEU A 108 -1.40 -6.67 -3.26
CA LEU A 108 -2.34 -7.20 -2.27
C LEU A 108 -1.70 -8.26 -1.37
N ALA A 109 -2.11 -8.28 -0.10
CA ALA A 109 -1.89 -9.40 0.82
C ALA A 109 -3.01 -9.47 1.86
N GLY A 110 -3.22 -10.68 2.42
CA GLY A 110 -4.00 -10.83 3.64
C GLY A 110 -3.27 -10.23 4.85
N ILE A 111 -3.95 -10.03 5.98
CA ILE A 111 -3.37 -9.34 7.14
C ILE A 111 -2.14 -10.06 7.67
N SER A 112 -2.22 -11.37 7.88
CA SER A 112 -1.11 -12.17 8.40
C SER A 112 0.03 -12.30 7.38
N ASP A 113 -0.30 -12.39 6.09
CA ASP A 113 0.70 -12.37 5.03
C ASP A 113 1.43 -11.03 4.98
N ALA A 114 0.70 -9.91 5.05
CA ALA A 114 1.28 -8.56 5.06
C ALA A 114 2.24 -8.38 6.25
N GLU A 115 1.81 -8.81 7.45
CA GLU A 115 2.65 -8.76 8.64
C GLU A 115 3.91 -9.61 8.48
N LYS A 116 3.78 -10.87 8.07
CA LYS A 116 4.92 -11.76 7.85
C LYS A 116 5.89 -11.22 6.80
N LEU A 117 5.36 -10.73 5.68
CA LEU A 117 6.14 -10.25 4.54
C LEU A 117 6.81 -8.89 4.83
N SER A 118 6.24 -8.08 5.72
CA SER A 118 6.85 -6.82 6.18
C SER A 118 8.19 -7.03 6.90
N GLN A 119 8.38 -8.22 7.48
CA GLN A 119 9.62 -8.59 8.18
C GLN A 119 10.75 -8.94 7.20
N SER A 120 10.48 -9.01 5.89
CA SER A 120 11.51 -9.27 4.90
C SER A 120 12.08 -7.97 4.34
N ARG A 121 13.40 -7.87 4.26
CA ARG A 121 14.09 -6.75 3.61
C ARG A 121 13.79 -6.68 2.10
N TRP A 122 13.65 -7.84 1.45
CA TRP A 122 13.62 -7.94 -0.02
C TRP A 122 12.21 -8.06 -0.60
N HIS A 123 11.19 -8.09 0.26
CA HIS A 123 9.82 -8.17 -0.17
C HIS A 123 9.19 -6.77 -0.25
N VAL A 124 8.29 -6.56 -1.21
CA VAL A 124 7.60 -5.27 -1.40
C VAL A 124 6.89 -4.79 -0.13
N PHE A 125 6.26 -5.69 0.64
CA PHE A 125 5.66 -5.33 1.95
C PHE A 125 6.69 -4.84 2.99
N GLY A 126 7.96 -5.20 2.85
CA GLY A 126 9.04 -4.59 3.63
C GLY A 126 9.27 -3.13 3.26
N ASP A 127 9.18 -2.77 1.97
CA ASP A 127 9.23 -1.38 1.51
C ASP A 127 7.98 -0.62 1.94
N VAL A 128 6.79 -1.24 1.81
CA VAL A 128 5.52 -0.67 2.29
C VAL A 128 5.60 -0.37 3.79
N ALA A 129 6.19 -1.25 4.60
CA ALA A 129 6.34 -1.01 6.04
C ALA A 129 7.39 0.08 6.36
N ARG A 130 8.47 0.17 5.58
CA ARG A 130 9.57 1.13 5.82
C ARG A 130 9.27 2.54 5.32
N GLN A 131 8.56 2.65 4.21
CA GLN A 131 8.44 3.89 3.42
C GLN A 131 7.00 4.20 3.02
N GLY A 132 6.06 3.32 3.34
CA GLY A 132 4.65 3.53 3.00
C GLY A 132 4.00 4.60 3.86
N ARG A 133 3.10 5.36 3.24
CA ARG A 133 2.20 6.30 3.89
C ARG A 133 0.82 5.68 3.99
N VAL A 134 0.41 5.42 5.23
CA VAL A 134 -0.89 4.85 5.52
C VAL A 134 -1.96 5.90 5.25
N LEU A 135 -2.89 5.58 4.37
CA LEU A 135 -4.05 6.42 4.09
C LEU A 135 -5.22 6.05 4.98
N TYR A 136 -5.43 4.74 5.18
CA TYR A 136 -6.57 4.21 5.92
C TYR A 136 -6.19 2.91 6.61
N VAL A 137 -6.69 2.73 7.83
CA VAL A 137 -6.71 1.44 8.54
C VAL A 137 -8.06 1.34 9.22
N THR A 138 -8.77 0.26 8.94
CA THR A 138 -10.06 0.04 9.55
C THR A 138 -9.95 -0.16 11.07
N ARG A 139 -11.08 0.02 11.76
CA ARG A 139 -11.19 -0.25 13.19
C ARG A 139 -11.29 -1.75 13.49
#